data_AF-A0A3B0XMC7-F1
#
_entry.id   AF-A0A3B0XMC7-F1
#
_cell.length_a   1.000
_cell.length_b   1.000
_cell.length_c   1.000
_cell.angle_alpha   90.00
_cell.angle_beta   90.00
_cell.angle_gamma   90.00
#
_symmetry.space_group_name_H-M   'P 1'
#
loop_
_entity.id
_entity.type
_entity.pdbx_description
1 polymer ?
#
loop_
_entity_poly.entity_id
_entity_poly.type
_entity_poly.pdbx_seq_one_letter_code
_entity_poly.pdbx_strand_id
1 'polypeptide(L)'
;MNKKIIGAAILAAMASGVTTTASAALSSSAVLDFIPGVTTTSTSSATFVKSGSYFGMDTSGNGKISAGERTAISQNNGLVIGTAQAASGSHGGPVDGTESPGFDNPWEFFGNTGMQYSNNPTVILSDDGAGNATLDFSGWGVTWNGIAAINMGGGIQECGTASDGICVDGAGTDISGTYDNGTGIAVITCAADCAAGDAYTLDYSAVVPQADPSNFGGVLFQLHLEGVVNAVPVPAAVWLFGSGLLGLAGVARRRKAS
;
A
#
# COMPACT_ATOMS: atom_id res chain seq x y z
N MET A 1 11.28 -31.65 71.17
CA MET A 1 10.53 -30.42 70.81
C MET A 1 10.79 -30.08 69.35
N ASN A 2 9.79 -30.38 68.52
CA ASN A 2 9.46 -29.98 67.14
C ASN A 2 10.56 -29.76 66.08
N LYS A 3 10.78 -30.81 65.28
CA LYS A 3 11.34 -30.78 63.93
C LYS A 3 10.32 -30.13 62.97
N LYS A 4 10.66 -29.00 62.33
CA LYS A 4 9.85 -28.42 61.25
C LYS A 4 10.25 -29.05 59.93
N ILE A 5 9.36 -29.88 59.40
CA ILE A 5 9.38 -30.42 58.03
C ILE A 5 8.82 -29.30 57.14
N ILE A 6 9.65 -28.71 56.29
CA ILE A 6 9.21 -27.80 55.22
C ILE A 6 9.25 -28.60 53.93
N GLY A 7 8.06 -28.98 53.45
CA GLY A 7 7.88 -29.75 52.22
C GLY A 7 8.20 -28.92 50.99
N ALA A 8 9.03 -29.48 50.12
CA ALA A 8 9.23 -29.00 48.76
C ALA A 8 7.99 -29.38 47.92
N ALA A 9 7.16 -28.39 47.59
CA ALA A 9 6.14 -28.53 46.55
C ALA A 9 6.79 -28.19 45.21
N ILE A 10 7.25 -29.21 44.49
CA ILE A 10 7.64 -29.09 43.08
C ILE A 10 6.33 -28.96 42.28
N LEU A 11 6.00 -27.73 41.86
CA LEU A 11 4.99 -27.50 40.84
C LEU A 11 5.55 -28.03 39.51
N ALA A 12 5.16 -29.25 39.14
CA ALA A 12 5.23 -29.71 37.76
C ALA A 12 4.10 -29.03 36.97
N ALA A 13 4.34 -27.80 36.50
CA ALA A 13 3.49 -27.19 35.49
C ALA A 13 3.71 -27.95 34.20
N MET A 14 2.74 -28.78 33.85
CA MET A 14 2.73 -29.58 32.63
C MET A 14 2.87 -28.64 31.43
N ALA A 15 3.94 -28.84 30.69
CA ALA A 15 4.13 -28.31 29.35
C ALA A 15 3.07 -28.93 28.43
N SER A 16 1.85 -28.41 28.51
CA SER A 16 0.87 -28.55 27.45
C SER A 16 1.41 -27.70 26.31
N GLY A 17 2.24 -28.31 25.45
CA GLY A 17 2.71 -27.68 24.23
C GLY A 17 1.52 -27.42 23.33
N VAL A 18 0.86 -26.28 23.54
CA VAL A 18 -0.07 -25.72 22.56
C VAL A 18 0.83 -25.35 21.38
N THR A 19 0.92 -26.24 20.40
CA THR A 19 1.40 -25.88 19.07
C THR A 19 0.34 -24.97 18.47
N THR A 20 0.38 -23.68 18.82
CA THR A 20 -0.21 -22.67 17.96
C THR A 20 0.60 -22.75 16.68
N THR A 21 0.03 -23.32 15.63
CA THR A 21 0.48 -22.97 14.28
C THR A 21 0.31 -21.45 14.22
N ALA A 22 1.40 -20.71 14.42
CA ALA A 22 1.40 -19.31 14.09
C ALA A 22 1.10 -19.27 12.60
N SER A 23 -0.15 -18.97 12.23
CA SER A 23 -0.46 -18.58 10.87
C SER A 23 0.40 -17.36 10.64
N ALA A 24 1.40 -17.47 9.76
CA ALA A 24 2.01 -16.24 9.32
C ALA A 24 0.95 -15.47 8.53
N ALA A 25 1.04 -14.16 8.62
CA ALA A 25 0.04 -13.21 8.18
C ALA A 25 0.77 -11.96 7.74
N LEU A 26 0.12 -11.16 6.92
CA LEU A 26 0.70 -9.90 6.50
C LEU A 26 0.92 -9.01 7.73
N SER A 27 2.17 -8.58 7.93
CA SER A 27 2.49 -7.70 9.06
C SER A 27 1.95 -6.29 8.80
N SER A 28 1.42 -5.63 9.84
CA SER A 28 1.02 -4.22 9.80
C SER A 28 2.18 -3.24 9.56
N SER A 29 3.40 -3.77 9.50
CA SER A 29 4.62 -3.06 9.12
C SER A 29 5.39 -3.87 8.07
N ALA A 30 4.71 -4.56 7.16
CA ALA A 30 5.37 -5.17 6.01
C ALA A 30 5.76 -4.08 4.99
N VAL A 31 6.84 -4.31 4.26
CA VAL A 31 7.12 -3.59 3.01
C VAL A 31 6.75 -4.52 1.86
N LEU A 32 5.86 -4.06 1.00
CA LEU A 32 5.55 -4.73 -0.26
C LEU A 32 6.53 -4.21 -1.31
N ASP A 33 7.62 -4.94 -1.51
CA ASP A 33 8.58 -4.67 -2.57
C ASP A 33 8.02 -5.23 -3.87
N PHE A 34 7.99 -4.43 -4.92
CA PHE A 34 7.39 -4.79 -6.19
C PHE A 34 8.42 -4.76 -7.32
N ILE A 35 8.26 -5.70 -8.24
CA ILE A 35 9.12 -5.85 -9.41
C ILE A 35 8.74 -4.76 -10.42
N PRO A 36 9.72 -4.04 -11.01
CA PRO A 36 9.46 -3.05 -12.02
C PRO A 36 8.71 -3.61 -13.23
N GLY A 37 7.79 -2.81 -13.79
CA GLY A 37 7.13 -3.10 -15.04
C GLY A 37 8.12 -3.22 -16.19
N VAL A 38 8.03 -4.30 -16.94
CA VAL A 38 8.84 -4.55 -18.14
C VAL A 38 7.99 -4.27 -19.36
N THR A 39 8.42 -3.32 -20.19
CA THR A 39 7.72 -3.01 -21.45
C THR A 39 8.25 -3.87 -22.60
N THR A 40 7.40 -4.09 -23.59
CA THR A 40 7.79 -4.71 -24.86
C THR A 40 7.06 -4.03 -26.00
N THR A 41 7.65 -4.06 -27.20
CA THR A 41 7.07 -3.45 -28.39
C THR A 41 6.50 -4.55 -29.28
N SER A 42 5.24 -4.43 -29.67
CA SER A 42 4.60 -5.34 -30.61
C SER A 42 5.20 -5.21 -32.01
N THR A 43 4.86 -6.15 -32.88
CA THR A 43 5.13 -6.04 -34.32
C THR A 43 4.43 -4.86 -34.99
N SER A 44 3.43 -4.26 -34.33
CA SER A 44 2.74 -3.03 -34.76
C SER A 44 3.33 -1.76 -34.13
N SER A 45 4.52 -1.83 -33.54
CA SER A 45 5.20 -0.72 -32.86
C SER A 45 4.48 -0.15 -31.62
N ALA A 46 3.47 -0.86 -31.08
CA ALA A 46 2.83 -0.46 -29.84
C ALA A 46 3.66 -0.96 -28.65
N THR A 47 4.04 -0.06 -27.74
CA THR A 47 4.71 -0.42 -26.49
C THR A 47 3.67 -0.70 -25.42
N PHE A 48 3.80 -1.82 -24.71
CA PHE A 48 2.90 -2.23 -23.64
C PHE A 48 3.66 -2.93 -22.51
N VAL A 49 3.06 -3.00 -21.33
CA VAL A 49 3.63 -3.72 -20.18
C VAL A 49 3.44 -5.23 -20.38
N LYS A 50 4.56 -5.96 -20.46
CA LYS A 50 4.60 -7.41 -20.64
C LYS A 50 4.48 -8.17 -19.32
N SER A 51 5.11 -7.66 -18.27
CA SER A 51 5.17 -8.25 -16.92
C SER A 51 5.56 -7.18 -15.91
N GLY A 52 5.57 -7.49 -14.62
CA GLY A 52 5.89 -6.56 -13.55
C GLY A 52 4.74 -5.63 -13.21
N SER A 53 5.06 -4.65 -12.38
CA SER A 53 4.06 -3.73 -11.82
C SER A 53 3.71 -2.60 -12.79
N TYR A 54 2.44 -2.19 -12.76
CA TYR A 54 1.92 -1.12 -13.62
C TYR A 54 0.74 -0.42 -12.95
N PHE A 55 0.41 0.76 -13.47
CA PHE A 55 -0.96 1.25 -13.42
C PHE A 55 -1.53 1.29 -14.84
N GLY A 56 -2.84 1.40 -14.97
CA GLY A 56 -3.49 1.63 -16.25
C GLY A 56 -4.68 2.56 -16.13
N MET A 57 -4.98 3.24 -17.23
CA MET A 57 -6.15 4.12 -17.36
C MET A 57 -6.94 3.74 -18.61
N ASP A 58 -8.27 3.67 -18.52
CA ASP A 58 -9.15 3.32 -19.65
C ASP A 58 -9.29 4.50 -20.63
N THR A 59 -8.19 4.82 -21.31
CA THR A 59 -8.13 5.95 -22.26
C THR A 59 -8.97 5.72 -23.51
N SER A 60 -9.34 4.48 -23.80
CA SER A 60 -10.25 4.14 -24.90
C SER A 60 -11.73 4.20 -24.52
N GLY A 61 -12.06 4.32 -23.22
CA GLY A 61 -13.42 4.47 -22.71
C GLY A 61 -14.30 3.23 -22.90
N ASN A 62 -13.70 2.04 -22.96
CA ASN A 62 -14.42 0.79 -23.23
C ASN A 62 -14.82 0.01 -21.96
N GLY A 63 -14.49 0.57 -20.78
CA GLY A 63 -14.70 -0.01 -19.47
C GLY A 63 -13.65 -1.03 -19.04
N LYS A 64 -12.53 -1.16 -19.76
CA LYS A 64 -11.48 -2.15 -19.48
C LYS A 64 -10.09 -1.61 -19.77
N ILE A 65 -9.14 -1.96 -18.91
CA ILE A 65 -7.71 -1.70 -19.11
C ILE A 65 -7.10 -2.76 -20.03
N SER A 66 -6.84 -2.38 -21.28
CA SER A 66 -6.09 -3.19 -22.23
C SER A 66 -4.58 -3.11 -21.99
N ALA A 67 -3.79 -4.00 -22.62
CA ALA A 67 -2.34 -3.99 -22.44
C ALA A 67 -1.68 -2.67 -22.90
N GLY A 68 -2.22 -2.03 -23.94
CA GLY A 68 -1.71 -0.75 -24.46
C GLY A 68 -2.04 0.47 -23.59
N GLU A 69 -2.88 0.29 -22.57
CA GLU A 69 -3.31 1.33 -21.62
C GLU A 69 -2.53 1.26 -20.30
N ARG A 70 -1.57 0.35 -20.21
CA ARG A 70 -0.75 0.14 -19.02
C ARG A 70 0.53 0.95 -19.10
N THR A 71 0.85 1.62 -18.01
CA THR A 71 2.09 2.35 -17.78
C THR A 71 2.92 1.56 -16.79
N ALA A 72 4.11 1.14 -17.21
CA ALA A 72 5.06 0.47 -16.33
C ALA A 72 5.50 1.43 -15.21
N ILE A 73 5.59 0.91 -13.99
CA ILE A 73 6.14 1.64 -12.84
C ILE A 73 7.35 0.90 -12.28
N SER A 74 8.16 1.58 -11.48
CA SER A 74 9.30 0.98 -10.80
C SER A 74 9.35 1.40 -9.34
N GLN A 75 9.96 0.56 -8.51
CA GLN A 75 9.98 0.77 -7.07
C GLN A 75 10.96 1.87 -6.65
N ASN A 76 10.52 2.72 -5.72
CA ASN A 76 11.37 3.58 -4.90
C ASN A 76 11.53 2.98 -3.49
N ASN A 77 10.56 3.23 -2.60
CA ASN A 77 10.58 2.72 -1.23
C ASN A 77 9.76 1.43 -1.02
N GLY A 78 8.95 1.02 -2.01
CA GLY A 78 7.95 -0.04 -1.83
C GLY A 78 6.76 0.42 -0.96
N LEU A 79 5.65 -0.30 -1.01
CA LEU A 79 4.45 0.06 -0.24
C LEU A 79 4.60 -0.43 1.21
N VAL A 80 4.76 0.50 2.15
CA VAL A 80 4.95 0.25 3.57
C VAL A 80 3.59 0.23 4.26
N ILE A 81 3.16 -0.96 4.67
CA ILE A 81 1.92 -1.15 5.42
C ILE A 81 2.01 -0.38 6.75
N GLY A 82 0.88 0.24 7.13
CA GLY A 82 0.75 1.04 8.34
C GLY A 82 1.38 2.43 8.26
N THR A 83 1.87 2.86 7.09
CA THR A 83 2.54 4.15 6.92
C THR A 83 1.96 4.94 5.75
N ALA A 84 1.71 6.24 5.96
CA ALA A 84 1.39 7.16 4.87
C ALA A 84 2.69 7.51 4.11
N GLN A 85 2.67 7.45 2.79
CA GLN A 85 3.82 7.68 1.93
C GLN A 85 3.49 8.80 0.95
N ALA A 86 3.90 10.02 1.32
CA ALA A 86 3.71 11.19 0.49
C ALA A 86 4.59 11.13 -0.77
N ALA A 87 4.09 11.72 -1.86
CA ALA A 87 4.87 12.06 -3.04
C ALA A 87 4.53 13.50 -3.46
N SER A 88 5.49 14.21 -4.05
CA SER A 88 5.27 15.57 -4.52
C SER A 88 6.25 15.95 -5.62
N GLY A 89 6.01 17.11 -6.26
CA GLY A 89 6.87 17.61 -7.31
C GLY A 89 6.57 17.03 -8.68
N SER A 90 5.34 16.56 -8.96
CA SER A 90 4.95 16.31 -10.35
C SER A 90 4.92 17.62 -11.14
N HIS A 91 5.14 17.53 -12.45
CA HIS A 91 5.15 18.67 -13.34
C HIS A 91 4.86 18.21 -14.78
N GLY A 92 4.67 19.17 -15.68
CA GLY A 92 4.62 18.89 -17.11
C GLY A 92 6.00 18.55 -17.65
N GLY A 93 6.05 17.69 -18.67
CA GLY A 93 7.31 17.22 -19.25
C GLY A 93 7.89 15.97 -18.54
N PRO A 94 9.04 15.47 -19.06
CA PRO A 94 9.66 14.24 -18.61
C PRO A 94 10.32 14.40 -17.23
N VAL A 95 10.60 13.26 -16.57
CA VAL A 95 11.24 13.22 -15.24
C VAL A 95 12.58 13.96 -15.27
N ASP A 96 12.79 14.89 -14.33
CA ASP A 96 13.96 15.77 -14.33
C ASP A 96 14.80 15.76 -13.04
N GLY A 97 14.37 14.99 -12.03
CA GLY A 97 15.05 14.83 -10.75
C GLY A 97 14.62 15.84 -9.68
N THR A 98 13.67 16.73 -9.97
CA THR A 98 13.06 17.63 -8.98
C THR A 98 11.97 16.96 -8.15
N GLU A 99 11.59 15.74 -8.49
CA GLU A 99 10.52 14.98 -7.86
C GLU A 99 10.91 14.48 -6.45
N SER A 100 9.90 14.34 -5.60
CA SER A 100 10.00 13.69 -4.29
C SER A 100 9.11 12.44 -4.28
N PRO A 101 9.63 11.28 -4.72
CA PRO A 101 8.84 10.07 -4.82
C PRO A 101 8.50 9.45 -3.47
N GLY A 102 7.30 8.87 -3.40
CA GLY A 102 6.81 8.08 -2.27
C GLY A 102 7.29 6.64 -2.37
N PHE A 103 6.40 5.72 -2.75
CA PHE A 103 6.71 4.31 -2.82
C PHE A 103 7.19 3.83 -4.20
N ASP A 104 6.76 4.47 -5.28
CA ASP A 104 7.24 4.26 -6.67
C ASP A 104 8.19 5.38 -7.11
N ASN A 105 9.07 5.10 -8.07
CA ASN A 105 9.84 6.15 -8.75
C ASN A 105 8.89 6.98 -9.63
N PRO A 106 9.26 8.24 -9.95
CA PRO A 106 8.52 9.02 -10.92
C PRO A 106 8.39 8.28 -12.25
N TRP A 107 7.20 8.33 -12.82
CA TRP A 107 6.87 7.73 -14.10
C TRP A 107 6.33 8.79 -15.05
N GLU A 108 6.29 8.46 -16.35
CA GLU A 108 5.76 9.33 -17.38
C GLU A 108 4.45 8.78 -17.93
N PHE A 109 3.43 9.64 -17.99
CA PHE A 109 2.17 9.35 -18.65
C PHE A 109 1.79 10.52 -19.55
N PHE A 110 1.55 10.24 -20.82
CA PHE A 110 1.42 11.26 -21.88
C PHE A 110 2.55 12.31 -21.88
N GLY A 111 3.77 11.89 -21.53
CA GLY A 111 4.96 12.75 -21.50
C GLY A 111 5.03 13.72 -20.32
N ASN A 112 4.18 13.55 -19.31
CA ASN A 112 4.23 14.31 -18.06
C ASN A 112 4.57 13.41 -16.89
N THR A 113 5.37 13.94 -15.96
CA THR A 113 5.76 13.28 -14.72
C THR A 113 4.56 13.05 -13.80
N GLY A 114 4.49 11.86 -13.22
CA GLY A 114 3.60 11.54 -12.11
C GLY A 114 4.21 10.55 -11.13
N MET A 115 3.58 10.46 -9.96
CA MET A 115 3.93 9.56 -8.86
C MET A 115 2.67 9.14 -8.12
N GLN A 116 2.72 8.01 -7.45
CA GLN A 116 1.65 7.53 -6.59
C GLN A 116 1.99 7.87 -5.12
N TYR A 117 0.95 8.07 -4.31
CA TYR A 117 1.11 8.39 -2.89
C TYR A 117 -0.03 7.82 -2.05
N SER A 118 0.18 7.80 -0.74
CA SER A 118 -0.87 7.56 0.25
C SER A 118 -0.90 8.69 1.30
N ASN A 119 -2.03 9.37 1.42
CA ASN A 119 -2.25 10.43 2.42
C ASN A 119 -2.53 9.86 3.81
N ASN A 120 -3.15 8.68 3.86
CA ASN A 120 -3.40 7.92 5.08
C ASN A 120 -2.60 6.62 5.04
N PRO A 121 -2.26 6.06 6.23
CA PRO A 121 -1.68 4.73 6.30
C PRO A 121 -2.52 3.69 5.57
N THR A 122 -1.87 2.92 4.70
CA THR A 122 -2.47 1.70 4.15
C THR A 122 -2.52 0.65 5.24
N VAL A 123 -3.72 0.24 5.66
CA VAL A 123 -3.90 -0.71 6.76
C VAL A 123 -4.54 -2.00 6.28
N ILE A 124 -4.29 -3.09 7.01
CA ILE A 124 -4.90 -4.39 6.73
C ILE A 124 -6.33 -4.37 7.27
N LEU A 125 -7.30 -4.56 6.38
CA LEU A 125 -8.73 -4.66 6.73
C LEU A 125 -9.13 -6.10 7.08
N SER A 126 -8.57 -7.07 6.34
CA SER A 126 -8.79 -8.50 6.58
C SER A 126 -7.59 -9.30 6.10
N ASP A 127 -7.35 -10.44 6.72
CA ASP A 127 -6.33 -11.42 6.37
C ASP A 127 -6.88 -12.79 6.77
N ASP A 128 -6.94 -13.73 5.83
CA ASP A 128 -7.43 -15.09 6.06
C ASP A 128 -6.36 -16.05 6.62
N GLY A 129 -5.09 -15.60 6.70
CA GLY A 129 -3.94 -16.43 7.09
C GLY A 129 -3.61 -17.53 6.09
N ALA A 130 -4.21 -17.50 4.91
CA ALA A 130 -4.09 -18.48 3.82
C ALA A 130 -3.77 -17.80 2.48
N GLY A 131 -3.19 -16.60 2.56
CA GLY A 131 -2.63 -15.88 1.42
C GLY A 131 -3.56 -14.85 0.80
N ASN A 132 -4.74 -14.57 1.38
CA ASN A 132 -5.59 -13.48 0.91
C ASN A 132 -5.78 -12.46 2.01
N ALA A 133 -5.46 -11.20 1.68
CA ALA A 133 -5.73 -10.07 2.53
C ALA A 133 -6.35 -8.92 1.72
N THR A 134 -6.99 -8.00 2.42
CA THR A 134 -7.53 -6.77 1.84
C THR A 134 -6.95 -5.57 2.55
N LEU A 135 -6.61 -4.53 1.81
CA LEU A 135 -5.99 -3.32 2.33
C LEU A 135 -6.89 -2.10 2.14
N ASP A 136 -6.85 -1.19 3.10
CA ASP A 136 -7.49 0.12 3.01
C ASP A 136 -6.64 1.06 2.15
N PHE A 137 -7.18 1.39 0.98
CA PHE A 137 -6.64 2.34 0.01
C PHE A 137 -7.45 3.63 -0.04
N SER A 138 -8.32 3.92 0.95
CA SER A 138 -9.11 5.17 1.01
C SER A 138 -8.27 6.45 1.01
N GLY A 139 -6.98 6.36 1.37
CA GLY A 139 -6.01 7.46 1.28
C GLY A 139 -5.16 7.48 0.00
N TRP A 140 -5.41 6.59 -0.96
CA TRP A 140 -4.60 6.46 -2.17
C TRP A 140 -4.77 7.65 -3.12
N GLY A 141 -3.69 8.06 -3.75
CA GLY A 141 -3.75 9.15 -4.72
C GLY A 141 -2.60 9.15 -5.71
N VAL A 142 -2.75 10.01 -6.71
CA VAL A 142 -1.77 10.24 -7.77
C VAL A 142 -1.49 11.73 -7.86
N THR A 143 -0.22 12.09 -8.01
CA THR A 143 0.17 13.43 -8.46
C THR A 143 0.68 13.32 -9.89
N TRP A 144 0.22 14.19 -10.80
CA TRP A 144 0.57 14.10 -12.22
C TRP A 144 0.46 15.47 -12.90
N ASN A 145 1.40 15.79 -13.79
CA ASN A 145 1.35 17.00 -14.63
C ASN A 145 1.14 18.30 -13.81
N GLY A 146 1.78 18.41 -12.65
CA GLY A 146 1.65 19.56 -11.75
C GLY A 146 0.39 19.56 -10.87
N ILE A 147 -0.49 18.58 -11.02
CA ILE A 147 -1.65 18.39 -10.16
C ILE A 147 -1.18 17.70 -8.88
N ALA A 148 -1.28 18.41 -7.76
CA ALA A 148 -0.75 17.95 -6.48
C ALA A 148 -1.48 16.71 -5.94
N ALA A 149 -2.78 16.58 -6.22
CA ALA A 149 -3.60 15.50 -5.68
C ALA A 149 -4.76 15.14 -6.62
N ILE A 150 -4.72 13.93 -7.15
CA ILE A 150 -5.83 13.25 -7.80
C ILE A 150 -6.26 12.14 -6.84
N ASN A 151 -7.44 12.28 -6.25
CA ASN A 151 -7.91 11.36 -5.22
C ASN A 151 -8.37 10.04 -5.85
N MET A 152 -7.58 8.99 -5.62
CA MET A 152 -7.85 7.64 -6.11
C MET A 152 -8.27 6.71 -4.99
N GLY A 153 -8.72 7.23 -3.85
CA GLY A 153 -9.11 6.45 -2.67
C GLY A 153 -10.50 5.81 -2.75
N GLY A 154 -11.20 5.97 -3.88
CA GLY A 154 -12.56 5.51 -4.05
C GLY A 154 -13.57 6.30 -3.20
N GLY A 155 -14.67 5.64 -2.87
CA GLY A 155 -15.81 6.19 -2.16
C GLY A 155 -16.86 6.81 -3.10
N ILE A 156 -17.95 7.26 -2.47
CA ILE A 156 -19.03 7.95 -3.15
C ILE A 156 -18.71 9.44 -3.22
N GLN A 157 -18.68 9.99 -4.44
CA GLN A 157 -18.59 11.42 -4.71
C GLN A 157 -19.99 12.00 -4.91
N GLU A 158 -20.35 12.96 -4.07
CA GLU A 158 -21.59 13.71 -4.19
C GLU A 158 -21.33 15.00 -4.98
N CYS A 159 -21.81 15.07 -6.21
CA CYS A 159 -21.72 16.23 -7.09
C CYS A 159 -22.96 17.14 -7.04
N GLY A 160 -23.90 16.87 -6.13
CA GLY A 160 -25.06 17.75 -5.93
C GLY A 160 -25.91 17.93 -7.19
N THR A 161 -26.20 19.19 -7.52
CA THR A 161 -27.05 19.64 -8.62
C THR A 161 -26.23 20.34 -9.70
N ALA A 162 -26.74 20.42 -10.93
CA ALA A 162 -25.98 20.98 -12.07
C ALA A 162 -25.91 22.52 -12.05
N SER A 163 -25.98 23.14 -10.88
CA SER A 163 -25.90 24.59 -10.70
C SER A 163 -25.35 25.03 -9.34
N ASP A 164 -24.83 24.12 -8.51
CA ASP A 164 -24.26 24.46 -7.20
C ASP A 164 -22.73 24.59 -7.21
N GLY A 165 -22.09 24.22 -8.31
CA GLY A 165 -20.67 24.36 -8.56
C GLY A 165 -19.81 23.36 -7.80
N ILE A 166 -20.40 22.25 -7.32
CA ILE A 166 -19.66 21.24 -6.54
C ILE A 166 -18.72 20.43 -7.45
N CYS A 167 -19.14 20.07 -8.67
CA CYS A 167 -18.34 19.28 -9.60
C CYS A 167 -18.26 19.98 -10.97
N VAL A 168 -17.40 20.98 -11.07
CA VAL A 168 -17.21 21.74 -12.32
C VAL A 168 -16.08 21.13 -13.16
N ASP A 169 -16.42 20.56 -14.31
CA ASP A 169 -15.44 19.94 -15.20
C ASP A 169 -14.47 20.94 -15.84
N GLY A 170 -13.48 20.43 -16.58
CA GLY A 170 -12.50 21.25 -17.29
C GLY A 170 -13.10 22.19 -18.35
N ALA A 171 -14.36 21.99 -18.77
CA ALA A 171 -15.10 22.87 -19.67
C ALA A 171 -15.93 23.93 -18.92
N GLY A 172 -15.94 23.91 -17.59
CA GLY A 172 -16.75 24.80 -16.77
C GLY A 172 -18.20 24.34 -16.58
N THR A 173 -18.53 23.10 -16.93
CA THR A 173 -19.87 22.53 -16.76
C THR A 173 -20.01 21.91 -15.38
N ASP A 174 -21.06 22.30 -14.67
CA ASP A 174 -21.39 21.71 -13.37
C ASP A 174 -22.12 20.37 -13.55
N ILE A 175 -21.49 19.31 -13.05
CA ILE A 175 -21.97 17.93 -13.11
C ILE A 175 -22.81 17.66 -11.87
N SER A 176 -23.98 17.03 -12.03
CA SER A 176 -24.85 16.65 -10.91
C SER A 176 -24.83 15.16 -10.63
N GLY A 177 -25.25 14.77 -9.43
CA GLY A 177 -25.51 13.38 -9.05
C GLY A 177 -24.48 12.78 -8.11
N THR A 178 -24.49 11.46 -8.03
CA THR A 178 -23.68 10.67 -7.10
C THR A 178 -22.89 9.65 -7.91
N TYR A 179 -21.57 9.62 -7.71
CA TYR A 179 -20.64 8.79 -8.48
C TYR A 179 -19.87 7.86 -7.55
N ASP A 180 -19.82 6.58 -7.90
CA ASP A 180 -19.00 5.60 -7.19
C ASP A 180 -17.60 5.57 -7.82
N ASN A 181 -16.61 6.08 -7.08
CA ASN A 181 -15.22 6.12 -7.52
C ASN A 181 -14.44 4.87 -7.13
N GLY A 182 -15.11 3.82 -6.66
CA GLY A 182 -14.53 2.55 -6.22
C GLY A 182 -14.68 2.33 -4.72
N THR A 183 -14.25 1.17 -4.25
CA THR A 183 -14.45 0.77 -2.85
C THR A 183 -13.40 1.34 -1.89
N GLY A 184 -12.26 1.81 -2.40
CA GLY A 184 -11.09 2.10 -1.58
C GLY A 184 -10.45 0.85 -0.97
N ILE A 185 -10.73 -0.35 -1.50
CA ILE A 185 -10.19 -1.61 -1.01
C ILE A 185 -9.32 -2.26 -2.09
N ALA A 186 -8.04 -2.50 -1.77
CA ALA A 186 -7.16 -3.32 -2.58
C ALA A 186 -7.18 -4.78 -2.11
N VAL A 187 -6.97 -5.70 -3.03
CA VAL A 187 -6.85 -7.13 -2.75
C VAL A 187 -5.40 -7.54 -2.93
N ILE A 188 -4.84 -8.22 -1.94
CA ILE A 188 -3.52 -8.85 -2.03
C ILE A 188 -3.70 -10.37 -1.99
N THR A 189 -3.03 -11.06 -2.91
CA THR A 189 -2.93 -12.51 -2.98
C THR A 189 -1.47 -12.92 -2.92
N CYS A 190 -1.10 -13.66 -1.89
CA CYS A 190 0.25 -14.17 -1.68
C CYS A 190 0.35 -15.64 -2.09
N ALA A 191 1.58 -16.11 -2.31
CA ALA A 191 1.85 -17.48 -2.70
C ALA A 191 1.51 -18.51 -1.59
N ALA A 192 1.58 -18.11 -0.32
CA ALA A 192 1.24 -18.95 0.81
C ALA A 192 0.38 -18.21 1.84
N ASP A 193 0.97 -17.41 2.72
CA ASP A 193 0.29 -16.83 3.90
C ASP A 193 0.67 -15.36 4.14
N CYS A 194 1.27 -14.73 3.14
CA CYS A 194 1.75 -13.34 3.20
C CYS A 194 2.84 -13.11 4.26
N ALA A 195 3.57 -14.17 4.65
CA ALA A 195 4.79 -14.03 5.42
C ALA A 195 5.88 -13.27 4.66
N ALA A 196 6.85 -12.74 5.40
CA ALA A 196 8.06 -12.20 4.78
C ALA A 196 8.77 -13.26 3.93
N GLY A 197 9.06 -12.92 2.68
CA GLY A 197 9.62 -13.80 1.65
C GLY A 197 8.60 -14.33 0.65
N ASP A 198 7.29 -14.23 0.94
CA ASP A 198 6.26 -14.67 0.02
C ASP A 198 6.16 -13.75 -1.20
N ALA A 199 5.96 -14.36 -2.37
CA ALA A 199 5.55 -13.62 -3.55
C ALA A 199 4.09 -13.18 -3.40
N TYR A 200 3.74 -12.03 -3.96
CA TYR A 200 2.38 -11.50 -3.95
C TYR A 200 2.00 -10.83 -5.27
N THR A 201 0.69 -10.74 -5.51
CA THR A 201 0.05 -9.78 -6.40
C THR A 201 -0.91 -8.91 -5.61
N LEU A 202 -0.96 -7.62 -5.91
CA LEU A 202 -1.90 -6.67 -5.35
C LEU A 202 -2.64 -5.98 -6.50
N ASP A 203 -3.96 -6.04 -6.46
CA ASP A 203 -4.83 -5.42 -7.44
C ASP A 203 -5.75 -4.40 -6.77
N TYR A 204 -5.83 -3.22 -7.39
CA TYR A 204 -6.71 -2.14 -6.96
C TYR A 204 -7.34 -1.44 -8.17
N SER A 205 -8.58 -1.00 -8.01
CA SER A 205 -9.29 -0.21 -9.01
C SER A 205 -10.01 0.96 -8.38
N ALA A 206 -9.97 2.11 -9.07
CA ALA A 206 -10.70 3.31 -8.72
C ALA A 206 -11.17 4.00 -9.99
N VAL A 207 -11.98 5.05 -9.84
CA VAL A 207 -12.34 5.97 -10.92
C VAL A 207 -11.81 7.34 -10.55
N VAL A 208 -11.20 8.04 -11.52
CA VAL A 208 -10.82 9.44 -11.32
C VAL A 208 -12.07 10.25 -10.96
N PRO A 209 -12.05 11.06 -9.90
CA PRO A 209 -13.20 11.86 -9.51
C PRO A 209 -13.76 12.68 -10.67
N GLN A 210 -15.08 12.79 -10.74
CA GLN A 210 -15.72 13.71 -11.67
C GLN A 210 -15.18 15.12 -11.44
N ALA A 211 -15.05 15.88 -12.53
CA ALA A 211 -14.53 17.24 -12.50
C ALA A 211 -13.08 17.39 -11.99
N ASP A 212 -12.30 16.31 -11.93
CA ASP A 212 -10.87 16.41 -11.60
C ASP A 212 -10.12 17.25 -12.67
N PRO A 213 -9.22 18.17 -12.27
CA PRO A 213 -8.52 19.09 -13.17
C PRO A 213 -7.57 18.40 -14.16
N SER A 214 -7.32 17.09 -14.00
CA SER A 214 -6.55 16.30 -14.97
C SER A 214 -7.25 16.09 -16.30
N ASN A 215 -8.55 16.38 -16.39
CA ASN A 215 -9.44 16.06 -17.52
C ASN A 215 -9.64 14.55 -17.74
N PHE A 216 -9.33 13.73 -16.73
CA PHE A 216 -9.63 12.31 -16.73
C PHE A 216 -10.84 11.94 -15.86
N GLY A 217 -11.67 12.90 -15.45
CA GLY A 217 -12.83 12.62 -14.60
C GLY A 217 -13.73 11.51 -15.17
N GLY A 218 -14.05 10.51 -14.35
CA GLY A 218 -14.81 9.32 -14.76
C GLY A 218 -14.00 8.21 -15.43
N VAL A 219 -12.70 8.38 -15.64
CA VAL A 219 -11.85 7.35 -16.26
C VAL A 219 -11.47 6.29 -15.23
N LEU A 220 -11.60 5.02 -15.61
CA LEU A 220 -11.18 3.88 -14.81
C LEU A 220 -9.66 3.88 -14.63
N PHE A 221 -9.22 3.73 -13.39
CA PHE A 221 -7.84 3.52 -12.98
C PHE A 221 -7.67 2.11 -12.41
N GLN A 222 -6.57 1.45 -12.76
CA GLN A 222 -6.15 0.19 -12.17
C GLN A 222 -4.71 0.29 -11.71
N LEU A 223 -4.41 -0.24 -10.52
CA LEU A 223 -3.06 -0.50 -10.06
C LEU A 223 -2.87 -2.01 -9.93
N HIS A 224 -1.74 -2.49 -10.44
CA HIS A 224 -1.29 -3.85 -10.28
C HIS A 224 0.17 -3.85 -9.80
N LEU A 225 0.40 -4.42 -8.62
CA LEU A 225 1.73 -4.65 -8.09
C LEU A 225 1.99 -6.14 -8.01
N GLU A 226 3.19 -6.58 -8.37
CA GLU A 226 3.65 -7.94 -8.11
C GLU A 226 5.06 -7.91 -7.56
N GLY A 227 5.35 -8.76 -6.57
CA GLY A 227 6.68 -8.80 -5.96
C GLY A 227 6.77 -9.67 -4.73
N VAL A 228 7.53 -9.24 -3.73
CA VAL A 228 7.79 -10.01 -2.50
C VAL A 228 7.48 -9.21 -1.24
N VAL A 229 6.91 -9.87 -0.24
CA VAL A 229 6.68 -9.29 1.08
C VAL A 229 7.99 -9.26 1.84
N ASN A 230 8.38 -8.10 2.36
CA ASN A 230 9.56 -7.94 3.20
C ASN A 230 9.19 -7.48 4.62
N ALA A 231 9.91 -7.99 5.61
CA ALA A 231 9.77 -7.51 6.97
C ALA A 231 10.42 -6.13 7.09
N VAL A 232 9.73 -5.14 7.67
CA VAL A 232 10.40 -3.90 8.07
C VAL A 232 11.48 -4.24 9.10
N PRO A 233 12.73 -3.79 8.91
CA PRO A 233 13.74 -3.89 9.95
C PRO A 233 13.24 -3.13 11.19
N VAL A 234 12.82 -3.86 12.23
CA VAL A 234 12.48 -3.24 13.50
C VAL A 234 13.68 -2.42 13.96
N PRO A 235 13.50 -1.11 14.26
CA PRO A 235 14.62 -0.27 14.66
C PRO A 235 15.39 -0.92 15.80
N ALA A 236 16.73 -0.86 15.75
CA ALA A 236 17.62 -1.43 16.76
C ALA A 236 17.25 -1.01 18.20
N ALA A 237 16.51 0.09 18.35
CA ALA A 237 15.87 0.51 19.59
C ALA A 237 15.09 -0.60 20.31
N VAL A 238 14.36 -1.49 19.61
CA VAL A 238 13.62 -2.59 20.27
C VAL A 238 14.58 -3.55 20.98
N TRP A 239 15.72 -3.84 20.36
CA TRP A 239 16.79 -4.65 20.98
C TRP A 239 17.48 -3.92 22.14
N LEU A 240 17.66 -2.60 22.03
CA LEU A 240 18.22 -1.77 23.10
C LEU A 240 17.28 -1.67 24.30
N PHE A 241 15.97 -1.56 24.08
CA PHE A 241 14.97 -1.58 25.14
C PHE A 241 14.89 -2.96 25.80
N GLY A 242 14.89 -4.04 25.01
CA GLY A 242 14.89 -5.42 25.55
C GLY A 242 16.12 -5.71 26.41
N SER A 243 17.32 -5.40 25.92
CA SER A 243 18.56 -5.58 26.65
C SER A 243 18.70 -4.63 27.85
N GLY A 244 18.22 -3.39 27.71
CA GLY A 244 18.15 -2.40 28.80
C GLY A 244 17.25 -2.85 29.95
N LEU A 245 16.06 -3.40 29.66
CA LEU A 245 15.15 -3.90 30.68
C LEU A 245 15.72 -5.10 31.44
N LEU A 246 16.34 -6.04 30.72
CA LEU A 246 17.03 -7.19 31.33
C LEU A 246 18.20 -6.73 32.21
N GLY A 247 18.97 -5.74 31.77
CA GLY A 247 20.02 -5.11 32.55
C GLY A 247 19.50 -4.50 33.86
N LEU A 248 18.40 -3.71 33.78
CA LEU A 248 17.75 -3.11 34.94
C LEU A 248 17.20 -4.16 35.92
N ALA A 249 16.58 -5.23 35.43
CA ALA A 249 16.10 -6.34 36.25
C ALA A 249 17.26 -7.05 36.97
N GLY A 250 18.40 -7.23 36.31
CA GLY A 250 19.63 -7.77 36.91
C GLY A 250 20.15 -6.91 38.06
N VAL A 251 20.21 -5.59 37.87
CA VAL A 251 20.64 -4.64 38.92
C VAL A 251 19.67 -4.65 40.10
N ALA A 252 18.37 -4.65 39.84
CA ALA A 252 17.35 -4.69 40.89
C ALA A 252 17.43 -5.98 41.74
N ARG A 253 17.73 -7.13 41.10
CA ARG A 253 17.90 -8.42 41.79
C ARG A 253 19.14 -8.43 42.66
N ARG A 254 20.26 -7.85 42.19
CA ARG A 254 21.49 -7.72 42.97
C ARG A 254 21.28 -6.91 44.25
N ARG A 255 20.50 -5.83 44.17
CA ARG A 255 20.17 -4.99 45.35
C ARG A 255 19.29 -5.67 46.39
N LYS A 256 18.53 -6.71 46.03
CA LYS A 256 17.74 -7.50 46.99
C LYS A 256 18.53 -8.65 47.65
N ALA A 257 19.67 -9.02 47.07
CA ALA A 257 20.53 -10.09 47.58
C ALA A 257 21.71 -9.59 48.42
N SER A 258 21.83 -8.27 48.59
CA SER A 258 22.76 -7.57 49.50
C SER A 258 21.95 -6.94 50.63
#